data_AF-A0A415DD54-F1
#
_entry.id   AF-A0A415DD54-F1
#
_cell.length_a   1.000
_cell.length_b   1.000
_cell.length_c   1.000
_cell.angle_alpha   90.00
_cell.angle_beta   90.00
_cell.angle_gamma   90.00
#
_symmetry.space_group_name_H-M   'P 1'
#
loop_
_entity.id
_entity.type
_entity.pdbx_description
1 polymer ?
#
loop_
_entity_poly.entity_id
_entity_poly.type
_entity_poly.pdbx_seq_one_letter_code
_entity_poly.pdbx_strand_id
1 'polypeptide(L)'
;MQTTATRTAGSHTDLLTGILNVQVRNEDKITEQDRQYCQLQQDQLYRTLDRIDRWYDIFKEEAERYREIKSFKYEDNGKVSIRNFYFNNSGEDDYTHNEFKPFDLINELADNNCNANANFANRIISYFNRTYNVDVPIPVIDEKAMRMGFRPVYQTYVDMVIEHLGGKSFRETAEEELLARFLKTVQPSRWSKVKPELKKDKITFPDIVSWDSIHLEYHREYEFSYDCGRKVDIFCEGIAYGADDVINGSSGMVIGLDRRDVDITEWYNLTLSNAEQIKFYKNGRIDVRFKDSQAAENCYRRLRLDEITLREE
;
A
#
# COMPACT_ATOMS: atom_id res chain seq x y z
N MET A 1 9.50 -68.59 -22.90
CA MET A 1 8.76 -67.49 -23.54
C MET A 1 8.68 -66.34 -22.55
N GLN A 2 9.26 -65.21 -22.93
CA GLN A 2 9.13 -63.93 -22.22
C GLN A 2 7.72 -63.36 -22.42
N THR A 3 7.22 -62.65 -21.42
CA THR A 3 6.16 -61.65 -21.60
C THR A 3 6.61 -60.38 -20.89
N THR A 4 6.85 -59.35 -21.68
CA THR A 4 7.26 -58.01 -21.28
C THR A 4 6.05 -57.09 -21.41
N ALA A 5 5.83 -56.19 -20.43
CA ALA A 5 5.23 -54.84 -20.54
C ALA A 5 4.67 -54.44 -19.15
N THR A 6 4.82 -53.25 -18.57
CA THR A 6 5.60 -52.05 -18.86
C THR A 6 5.64 -51.30 -17.52
N ARG A 7 6.80 -50.85 -17.04
CA ARG A 7 6.89 -49.90 -15.92
C ARG A 7 6.52 -48.52 -16.45
N THR A 8 5.37 -47.97 -16.07
CA THR A 8 5.06 -46.56 -16.32
C THR A 8 5.75 -45.72 -15.25
N ALA A 9 6.85 -45.09 -15.65
CA ALA A 9 7.47 -44.01 -14.90
C ALA A 9 6.69 -42.70 -15.14
N GLY A 10 6.60 -41.86 -14.11
CA GLY A 10 6.35 -40.43 -14.24
C GLY A 10 4.88 -40.00 -14.21
N SER A 11 4.27 -39.96 -13.02
CA SER A 11 3.32 -38.88 -12.74
C SER A 11 4.15 -37.71 -12.24
N HIS A 12 4.69 -36.93 -13.17
CA HIS A 12 4.93 -35.52 -12.87
C HIS A 12 3.55 -34.96 -12.56
N THR A 13 3.27 -34.70 -11.28
CA THR A 13 2.30 -33.66 -10.93
C THR A 13 2.74 -32.42 -11.69
N ASP A 14 1.98 -32.11 -12.73
CA ASP A 14 2.28 -31.09 -13.70
C ASP A 14 2.42 -29.76 -12.94
N LEU A 15 3.62 -29.17 -12.98
CA LEU A 15 3.97 -27.98 -12.22
C LEU A 15 2.97 -26.84 -12.52
N LEU A 16 2.40 -26.86 -13.73
CA LEU A 16 1.32 -25.97 -14.16
C LEU A 16 0.02 -26.17 -13.38
N THR A 17 -0.38 -27.40 -13.04
CA THR A 17 -1.56 -27.64 -12.18
C THR A 17 -1.30 -27.26 -10.72
N GLY A 18 -0.04 -27.32 -10.27
CA GLY A 18 0.38 -26.74 -8.99
C GLY A 18 0.33 -25.21 -8.98
N ILE A 19 0.78 -24.56 -10.07
CA ILE A 19 0.82 -23.09 -10.21
C ILE A 19 -0.58 -22.49 -10.42
N LEU A 20 -1.46 -23.15 -11.18
CA LEU A 20 -2.84 -22.67 -11.44
C LEU A 20 -3.73 -22.66 -10.18
N ASN A 21 -3.41 -23.49 -9.18
CA ASN A 21 -4.13 -23.55 -7.91
C ASN A 21 -3.54 -22.64 -6.82
N VAL A 22 -2.40 -21.98 -7.06
CA VAL A 22 -1.91 -20.92 -6.19
C VAL A 22 -2.56 -19.61 -6.62
N GLN A 23 -3.84 -19.46 -6.27
CA GLN A 23 -4.43 -18.13 -6.23
C GLN A 23 -3.71 -17.39 -5.10
N VAL A 24 -2.68 -16.60 -5.44
CA VAL A 24 -1.97 -15.76 -4.47
C VAL A 24 -3.00 -14.78 -3.92
N ARG A 25 -3.56 -15.11 -2.76
CA ARG A 25 -4.48 -14.22 -2.06
C ARG A 25 -3.64 -13.07 -1.51
N ASN A 26 -3.62 -11.94 -2.22
CA ASN A 26 -2.93 -10.74 -1.74
C ASN A 26 -3.60 -10.13 -0.50
N GLU A 27 -4.70 -10.71 -0.01
CA GLU A 27 -5.30 -10.36 1.28
C GLU A 27 -4.29 -10.35 2.43
N ASP A 28 -3.30 -11.25 2.44
CA ASP A 28 -2.29 -11.31 3.50
C ASP A 28 -1.17 -10.26 3.33
N LYS A 29 -1.19 -9.51 2.22
CA LYS A 29 -0.23 -8.45 1.89
C LYS A 29 -0.71 -7.04 2.27
N ILE A 30 -1.94 -6.93 2.76
CA ILE A 30 -2.51 -5.69 3.27
C ILE A 30 -2.77 -5.82 4.77
N THR A 31 -2.86 -4.70 5.48
CA THR A 31 -3.14 -4.73 6.91
C THR A 31 -4.59 -5.14 7.18
N GLU A 32 -4.87 -5.62 8.39
CA GLU A 32 -6.24 -5.94 8.81
C GLU A 32 -7.16 -4.70 8.76
N GLN A 33 -6.61 -3.52 9.07
CA GLN A 33 -7.34 -2.26 8.94
C GLN A 33 -7.72 -1.96 7.49
N ASP A 34 -6.80 -2.16 6.54
CA ASP A 34 -7.08 -1.98 5.11
C ASP A 34 -8.15 -2.96 4.62
N ARG A 35 -8.07 -4.21 5.08
CA ARG A 35 -9.03 -5.26 4.75
C ARG A 35 -10.43 -4.88 5.23
N GLN A 36 -10.56 -4.42 6.48
CA GLN A 36 -11.84 -3.97 7.04
C GLN A 36 -12.42 -2.77 6.27
N TYR A 37 -11.57 -1.80 5.90
CA TYR A 37 -11.99 -0.68 5.07
C TYR A 37 -12.55 -1.16 3.71
N CYS A 38 -11.83 -2.04 3.03
CA CYS A 38 -12.23 -2.56 1.73
C CYS A 38 -13.54 -3.37 1.80
N GLN A 39 -13.69 -4.21 2.82
CA GLN A 39 -14.92 -4.97 3.08
C GLN A 39 -16.10 -4.03 3.34
N LEU A 40 -15.92 -3.00 4.17
CA LEU A 40 -16.94 -2.00 4.44
C LEU A 40 -17.38 -1.28 3.15
N GLN A 41 -16.43 -0.89 2.29
CA GLN A 41 -16.76 -0.27 1.01
C GLN A 41 -17.53 -1.23 0.08
N GLN A 42 -17.17 -2.51 0.06
CA GLN A 42 -17.85 -3.51 -0.76
C GLN A 42 -19.29 -3.74 -0.27
N ASP A 43 -19.50 -3.87 1.03
CA ASP A 43 -20.84 -4.03 1.62
C ASP A 43 -21.73 -2.83 1.34
N GLN A 44 -21.18 -1.61 1.44
CA GLN A 44 -21.89 -0.38 1.12
C GLN A 44 -22.27 -0.32 -0.37
N LEU A 45 -21.35 -0.71 -1.25
CA LEU A 45 -21.61 -0.78 -2.68
C LEU A 45 -22.74 -1.77 -2.97
N TYR A 46 -22.65 -3.00 -2.46
CA TYR A 46 -23.61 -4.05 -2.77
C TYR A 46 -25.02 -3.67 -2.32
N ARG A 47 -25.17 -3.12 -1.10
CA ARG A 47 -26.46 -2.58 -0.65
C ARG A 47 -27.03 -1.49 -1.54
N THR A 48 -26.16 -0.67 -2.14
CA THR A 48 -26.55 0.40 -3.05
C THR A 48 -26.97 -0.18 -4.40
N LEU A 49 -26.18 -1.09 -4.96
CA LEU A 49 -26.48 -1.77 -6.22
C LEU A 49 -27.76 -2.61 -6.14
N ASP A 50 -28.01 -3.29 -5.02
CA ASP A 50 -29.25 -4.06 -4.81
C ASP A 50 -30.49 -3.16 -4.83
N ARG A 51 -30.38 -1.92 -4.32
CA ARG A 51 -31.47 -0.94 -4.41
C ARG A 51 -31.67 -0.43 -5.83
N ILE A 52 -30.57 -0.16 -6.54
CA ILE A 52 -30.61 0.27 -7.94
C ILE A 52 -31.26 -0.81 -8.79
N ASP A 53 -30.79 -2.06 -8.69
CA ASP A 53 -31.32 -3.19 -9.46
C ASP A 53 -32.81 -3.41 -9.17
N ARG A 54 -33.22 -3.33 -7.89
CA ARG A 54 -34.64 -3.44 -7.52
C ARG A 54 -35.52 -2.40 -8.21
N TRP A 55 -35.13 -1.12 -8.18
CA TRP A 55 -35.92 -0.07 -8.82
C TRP A 55 -35.86 -0.16 -10.34
N TYR A 56 -34.70 -0.56 -10.88
CA TYR A 56 -34.51 -0.75 -12.30
C TYR A 56 -35.45 -1.84 -12.83
N ASP A 57 -35.56 -2.98 -12.13
CA ASP A 57 -36.45 -4.06 -12.50
C ASP A 57 -37.93 -3.65 -12.48
N ILE A 58 -38.36 -2.89 -11.45
CA ILE A 58 -39.74 -2.37 -11.35
C ILE A 58 -40.04 -1.42 -12.53
N PHE A 59 -39.14 -0.47 -12.80
CA PHE A 59 -39.33 0.49 -13.87
C PHE A 59 -39.24 -0.15 -15.25
N LYS A 60 -38.39 -1.16 -15.41
CA LYS A 60 -38.31 -1.96 -16.63
C LYS A 60 -39.61 -2.71 -16.88
N GLU A 61 -40.20 -3.35 -15.87
CA GLU A 61 -41.51 -4.00 -15.99
C GLU A 61 -42.60 -3.01 -16.41
N GLU A 62 -42.61 -1.81 -15.84
CA GLU A 62 -43.56 -0.76 -16.23
C GLU A 62 -43.31 -0.27 -17.67
N ALA A 63 -42.04 -0.13 -18.09
CA ALA A 63 -41.69 0.28 -19.45
C ALA A 63 -42.19 -0.71 -20.52
N GLU A 64 -42.19 -2.01 -20.20
CA GLU A 64 -42.64 -3.06 -21.11
C GLU A 64 -44.13 -2.94 -21.49
N ARG A 65 -44.96 -2.32 -20.64
CA ARG A 65 -46.38 -2.06 -20.96
C ARG A 65 -46.55 -1.14 -22.16
N TYR A 66 -45.56 -0.28 -22.42
CA TYR A 66 -45.56 0.64 -23.55
C TYR A 66 -45.04 0.01 -24.84
N ARG A 67 -44.65 -1.27 -24.86
CA ARG A 67 -44.03 -1.92 -26.03
C ARG A 67 -44.95 -1.99 -27.26
N GLU A 68 -46.26 -2.04 -27.07
CA GLU A 68 -47.24 -2.04 -28.17
C GLU A 68 -47.40 -0.64 -28.80
N ILE A 69 -47.15 0.41 -28.03
CA ILE A 69 -47.41 1.82 -28.42
C ILE A 69 -46.11 2.54 -28.83
N LYS A 70 -44.97 2.11 -28.28
CA LYS A 70 -43.66 2.74 -28.46
C LYS A 70 -42.60 1.72 -28.83
N SER A 71 -41.83 2.05 -29.86
CA SER A 71 -40.63 1.31 -30.23
C SER A 71 -39.42 1.87 -29.49
N PHE A 72 -38.91 1.08 -28.54
CA PHE A 72 -37.67 1.35 -27.81
C PHE A 72 -36.81 0.09 -27.71
N LYS A 73 -35.52 0.28 -27.45
CA LYS A 73 -34.54 -0.79 -27.26
C LYS A 73 -33.76 -0.57 -25.96
N TYR A 74 -33.36 -1.66 -25.32
CA TYR A 74 -32.36 -1.60 -24.25
C TYR A 74 -30.97 -1.74 -24.86
N GLU A 75 -30.05 -0.90 -24.42
CA GLU A 75 -28.62 -0.97 -24.71
C GLU A 75 -27.92 -1.91 -23.73
N ASP A 76 -26.68 -2.30 -24.02
CA ASP A 76 -25.94 -3.28 -23.23
C ASP A 76 -25.70 -2.85 -21.77
N ASN A 77 -25.58 -1.53 -21.54
CA ASN A 77 -25.49 -0.93 -20.21
C ASN A 77 -26.84 -0.79 -19.49
N GLY A 78 -27.94 -1.22 -20.11
CA GLY A 78 -29.28 -1.14 -19.56
C GLY A 78 -30.03 0.17 -19.86
N LYS A 79 -29.43 1.13 -20.57
CA LYS A 79 -30.16 2.33 -20.98
C LYS A 79 -31.24 2.02 -22.01
N VAL A 80 -32.31 2.81 -22.00
CA VAL A 80 -33.37 2.77 -23.00
C VAL A 80 -33.15 3.85 -24.05
N SER A 81 -33.13 3.42 -25.31
CA SER A 81 -33.15 4.27 -26.48
C SER A 81 -34.52 4.17 -27.15
N ILE A 82 -35.26 5.27 -27.19
CA ILE A 82 -36.59 5.38 -27.79
C ILE A 82 -36.54 6.30 -29.02
N ARG A 83 -37.16 5.86 -30.13
CA ARG A 83 -37.35 6.73 -31.30
C ARG A 83 -38.57 7.62 -31.06
N ASN A 84 -38.40 8.93 -31.17
CA ASN A 84 -39.42 9.96 -30.91
C ASN A 84 -39.92 9.98 -29.45
N PHE A 85 -39.16 10.67 -28.60
CA PHE A 85 -39.40 10.83 -27.15
C PHE A 85 -40.72 11.55 -26.83
N TYR A 86 -41.26 12.32 -27.77
CA TYR A 86 -42.49 13.07 -27.57
C TYR A 86 -43.69 12.12 -27.47
N PHE A 87 -44.28 12.07 -26.27
CA PHE A 87 -45.68 11.71 -26.12
C PHE A 87 -46.46 12.92 -26.62
N ASN A 88 -47.16 12.77 -27.75
CA ASN A 88 -47.99 13.86 -28.27
C ASN A 88 -49.08 14.14 -27.22
N ASN A 89 -49.00 15.27 -26.54
CA ASN A 89 -50.00 15.70 -25.55
C ASN A 89 -51.24 16.34 -26.18
N SER A 90 -51.40 16.24 -27.50
CA SER A 90 -52.39 17.03 -28.24
C SER A 90 -53.16 16.17 -29.24
N GLY A 91 -54.34 15.71 -28.82
CA GLY A 91 -55.40 15.28 -29.74
C GLY A 91 -56.18 14.02 -29.38
N GLU A 92 -55.74 13.24 -28.39
CA GLU A 92 -56.46 12.02 -27.97
C GLU A 92 -57.34 12.31 -26.75
N ASP A 93 -58.64 12.01 -26.84
CA ASP A 93 -59.65 12.16 -25.77
C ASP A 93 -59.47 11.12 -24.63
N ASP A 94 -58.23 10.65 -24.40
CA ASP A 94 -57.90 9.65 -23.38
C ASP A 94 -56.96 10.17 -22.29
N TYR A 95 -56.76 9.36 -21.24
CA TYR A 95 -55.95 9.73 -20.08
C TYR A 95 -54.48 9.31 -20.18
N THR A 96 -54.03 8.71 -21.30
CA THR A 96 -52.69 8.09 -21.43
C THR A 96 -51.54 9.09 -21.31
N HIS A 97 -51.80 10.35 -21.65
CA HIS A 97 -50.83 11.43 -21.51
C HIS A 97 -50.41 11.70 -20.06
N ASN A 98 -51.26 11.35 -19.08
CA ASN A 98 -51.01 11.51 -17.64
C ASN A 98 -50.30 10.32 -17.00
N GLU A 99 -50.11 9.23 -17.72
CA GLU A 99 -49.49 8.02 -17.16
C GLU A 99 -48.00 8.22 -16.87
N PHE A 100 -47.52 7.50 -15.87
CA PHE A 100 -46.13 7.50 -15.46
C PHE A 100 -45.25 6.85 -16.53
N LYS A 101 -44.19 7.56 -16.95
CA LYS A 101 -43.27 7.13 -18.01
C LYS A 101 -41.89 6.86 -17.42
N PRO A 102 -41.47 5.59 -17.28
CA PRO A 102 -40.25 5.24 -16.53
C PRO A 102 -38.93 5.46 -17.29
N PHE A 103 -38.96 5.82 -18.58
CA PHE A 103 -37.78 5.74 -19.47
C PHE A 103 -36.57 6.56 -19.00
N ASP A 104 -36.78 7.82 -18.58
CA ASP A 104 -35.68 8.66 -18.07
C ASP A 104 -35.10 8.11 -16.77
N LEU A 105 -35.98 7.61 -15.89
CA LEU A 105 -35.56 7.01 -14.61
C LEU A 105 -34.78 5.72 -14.81
N ILE A 106 -35.11 4.93 -15.83
CA ILE A 106 -34.32 3.74 -16.21
C ILE A 106 -32.90 4.16 -16.63
N ASN A 107 -32.78 5.20 -17.44
CA ASN A 107 -31.48 5.73 -17.86
C ASN A 107 -30.67 6.27 -16.68
N GLU A 108 -31.32 7.01 -15.78
CA GLU A 108 -30.72 7.52 -14.55
C GLU A 108 -30.22 6.38 -13.64
N LEU A 109 -30.98 5.29 -13.49
CA LEU A 109 -30.55 4.13 -12.71
C LEU A 109 -29.38 3.39 -13.34
N ALA A 110 -29.34 3.28 -14.68
CA ALA A 110 -28.18 2.74 -15.39
C ALA A 110 -26.92 3.60 -15.18
N ASP A 111 -27.07 4.93 -15.23
CA ASP A 111 -25.99 5.88 -14.93
C ASP A 111 -25.53 5.76 -13.48
N ASN A 112 -26.46 5.66 -12.53
CA ASN A 112 -26.15 5.47 -11.12
C ASN A 112 -25.41 4.14 -10.86
N ASN A 113 -25.79 3.05 -11.54
CA ASN A 113 -25.07 1.78 -11.49
C ASN A 113 -23.61 1.96 -11.98
N CYS A 114 -23.42 2.59 -13.14
CA CYS A 114 -22.07 2.85 -13.67
C CYS A 114 -21.24 3.72 -12.74
N ASN A 115 -21.82 4.83 -12.27
CA ASN A 115 -21.18 5.75 -11.34
C ASN A 115 -20.82 5.09 -10.00
N ALA A 116 -21.68 4.23 -9.45
CA ALA A 116 -21.41 3.51 -8.22
C ALA A 116 -20.18 2.60 -8.34
N ASN A 117 -20.07 1.87 -9.46
CA ASN A 117 -18.93 1.02 -9.76
C ASN A 117 -17.63 1.83 -9.98
N ALA A 118 -17.70 2.96 -10.70
CA ALA A 118 -16.55 3.84 -10.92
C ALA A 118 -16.05 4.46 -9.61
N ASN A 119 -16.98 4.91 -8.78
CA ASN A 119 -16.68 5.44 -7.46
C ASN A 119 -16.09 4.38 -6.54
N PHE A 120 -16.52 3.11 -6.63
CA PHE A 120 -15.95 2.03 -5.85
C PHE A 120 -14.48 1.80 -6.19
N ALA A 121 -14.14 1.67 -7.47
CA ALA A 121 -12.75 1.54 -7.92
C ALA A 121 -11.88 2.71 -7.42
N ASN A 122 -12.38 3.94 -7.60
CA ASN A 122 -11.71 5.16 -7.15
C ASN A 122 -11.48 5.15 -5.63
N ARG A 123 -12.49 4.80 -4.82
CA ARG A 123 -12.38 4.79 -3.36
C ARG A 123 -11.33 3.81 -2.86
N ILE A 124 -11.31 2.59 -3.39
CA ILE A 124 -10.31 1.58 -2.99
C ILE A 124 -8.90 2.05 -3.35
N ILE A 125 -8.66 2.43 -4.61
CA ILE A 125 -7.31 2.82 -5.06
C ILE A 125 -6.84 4.12 -4.39
N SER A 126 -7.71 5.15 -4.32
CA SER A 126 -7.38 6.41 -3.66
C SER A 126 -7.08 6.24 -2.17
N TYR A 127 -7.72 5.29 -1.50
CA TYR A 127 -7.38 4.96 -0.11
C TYR A 127 -5.91 4.52 -0.02
N PHE A 128 -5.49 3.54 -0.81
CA PHE A 128 -4.10 3.09 -0.78
C PHE A 128 -3.10 4.16 -1.21
N ASN A 129 -3.41 4.92 -2.27
CA ASN A 129 -2.57 6.03 -2.73
C ASN A 129 -2.33 7.06 -1.61
N ARG A 130 -3.35 7.40 -0.82
CA ARG A 130 -3.24 8.37 0.29
C ARG A 130 -2.56 7.77 1.52
N THR A 131 -2.91 6.55 1.88
CA THR A 131 -2.42 5.88 3.10
C THR A 131 -0.93 5.56 2.99
N TYR A 132 -0.48 5.16 1.79
CA TYR A 132 0.88 4.67 1.56
C TYR A 132 1.70 5.58 0.64
N ASN A 133 1.16 6.73 0.24
CA ASN A 133 1.82 7.69 -0.66
C ASN A 133 2.31 7.04 -1.97
N VAL A 134 1.45 6.23 -2.58
CA VAL A 134 1.67 5.56 -3.87
C VAL A 134 0.81 6.20 -4.97
N ASP A 135 1.14 5.97 -6.24
CA ASP A 135 0.46 6.60 -7.38
C ASP A 135 -0.09 5.55 -8.36
N VAL A 136 -0.95 4.67 -7.84
CA VAL A 136 -1.61 3.65 -8.66
C VAL A 136 -2.68 4.32 -9.52
N PRO A 137 -2.68 4.11 -10.85
CA PRO A 137 -3.68 4.69 -11.73
C PRO A 137 -5.05 4.06 -11.50
N ILE A 138 -6.09 4.91 -11.47
CA ILE A 138 -7.48 4.46 -11.32
C ILE A 138 -7.98 3.96 -12.70
N PRO A 139 -8.54 2.75 -12.80
CA PRO A 139 -9.03 2.22 -14.06
C PRO A 139 -10.26 3.00 -14.53
N VAL A 140 -10.29 3.32 -15.82
CA VAL A 140 -11.45 3.94 -16.46
C VAL A 140 -12.48 2.86 -16.75
N ILE A 141 -13.71 3.07 -16.29
CA ILE A 141 -14.83 2.17 -16.54
C ILE A 141 -15.50 2.56 -17.86
N ASP A 142 -15.68 1.59 -18.76
CA ASP A 142 -16.44 1.78 -19.99
C ASP A 142 -17.95 1.77 -19.69
N GLU A 143 -18.56 2.96 -19.73
CA GLU A 143 -19.98 3.19 -19.49
C GLU A 143 -20.89 2.38 -20.42
N LYS A 144 -20.44 2.06 -21.64
CA LYS A 144 -21.24 1.30 -22.61
C LYS A 144 -21.21 -0.20 -22.34
N ALA A 145 -20.11 -0.69 -21.77
CA ALA A 145 -19.95 -2.10 -21.42
C ALA A 145 -20.48 -2.43 -20.01
N MET A 146 -20.80 -1.42 -19.19
CA MET A 146 -21.24 -1.61 -17.81
C MET A 146 -22.70 -2.07 -17.71
N ARG A 147 -22.90 -3.39 -17.78
CA ARG A 147 -24.23 -4.01 -17.60
C ARG A 147 -24.80 -3.80 -16.19
N MET A 148 -26.13 -3.74 -16.11
CA MET A 148 -26.87 -3.85 -14.86
C MET A 148 -26.58 -5.18 -14.15
N GLY A 149 -26.66 -5.20 -12.81
CA GLY A 149 -26.36 -6.39 -12.01
C GLY A 149 -24.88 -6.74 -11.89
N PHE A 150 -23.94 -5.94 -12.44
CA PHE A 150 -22.51 -6.16 -12.21
C PHE A 150 -22.16 -5.99 -10.73
N ARG A 151 -21.26 -6.85 -10.23
CA ARG A 151 -20.80 -6.85 -8.83
C ARG A 151 -19.27 -6.98 -8.80
N PRO A 152 -18.54 -5.87 -8.62
CA PRO A 152 -17.08 -5.91 -8.51
C PRO A 152 -16.68 -6.46 -7.14
N VAL A 153 -15.48 -7.00 -7.04
CA VAL A 153 -14.88 -7.45 -5.78
C VAL A 153 -13.69 -6.56 -5.48
N TYR A 154 -13.55 -6.05 -4.24
CA TYR A 154 -12.46 -5.13 -3.89
C TYR A 154 -11.08 -5.75 -4.16
N GLN A 155 -10.97 -7.07 -4.06
CA GLN A 155 -9.73 -7.81 -4.25
C GLN A 155 -9.10 -7.52 -5.62
N THR A 156 -9.91 -7.34 -6.66
CA THR A 156 -9.41 -6.99 -8.01
C THR A 156 -8.63 -5.67 -8.00
N TYR A 157 -9.06 -4.68 -7.23
CA TYR A 157 -8.37 -3.40 -7.12
C TYR A 157 -7.19 -3.47 -6.17
N VAL A 158 -7.27 -4.26 -5.09
CA VAL A 158 -6.12 -4.55 -4.22
C VAL A 158 -5.02 -5.24 -5.01
N ASP A 159 -5.36 -6.22 -5.85
CA ASP A 159 -4.41 -6.93 -6.70
C ASP A 159 -3.72 -5.98 -7.68
N MET A 160 -4.45 -5.03 -8.26
CA MET A 160 -3.88 -3.97 -9.12
C MET A 160 -2.87 -3.09 -8.36
N VAL A 161 -3.18 -2.74 -7.11
CA VAL A 161 -2.27 -1.96 -6.28
C VAL A 161 -1.02 -2.77 -5.94
N ILE A 162 -1.16 -4.05 -5.57
CA ILE A 162 -0.03 -4.93 -5.25
C ILE A 162 0.83 -5.23 -6.50
N GLU A 163 0.20 -5.40 -7.66
CA GLU A 163 0.90 -5.53 -8.94
C GLU A 163 1.73 -4.28 -9.26
N HIS A 164 1.16 -3.09 -9.00
CA HIS A 164 1.89 -1.83 -9.14
C HIS A 164 3.12 -1.74 -8.20
N LEU A 165 3.08 -2.40 -7.04
CA LEU A 165 4.21 -2.56 -6.13
C LEU A 165 5.19 -3.69 -6.53
N GLY A 166 5.05 -4.27 -7.72
CA GLY A 166 5.88 -5.38 -8.18
C GLY A 166 5.58 -6.70 -7.46
N GLY A 167 4.36 -6.87 -6.96
CA GLY A 167 3.91 -8.05 -6.23
C GLY A 167 4.27 -8.06 -4.74
N LYS A 168 4.89 -6.99 -4.24
CA LYS A 168 5.28 -6.83 -2.83
C LYS A 168 4.11 -6.32 -1.99
N SER A 169 4.12 -6.68 -0.72
CA SER A 169 3.27 -6.06 0.29
C SER A 169 3.71 -4.63 0.58
N PHE A 170 2.80 -3.80 1.08
CA PHE A 170 3.14 -2.44 1.52
C PHE A 170 4.23 -2.42 2.59
N ARG A 171 4.24 -3.44 3.47
CA ARG A 171 5.27 -3.59 4.49
C ARG A 171 6.62 -3.84 3.84
N GLU A 172 6.73 -4.79 2.92
CA GLU A 172 7.99 -5.07 2.22
C GLU A 172 8.50 -3.83 1.46
N THR A 173 7.61 -3.08 0.81
CA THR A 173 7.98 -1.81 0.15
C THR A 173 8.50 -0.78 1.15
N ALA A 174 7.83 -0.61 2.29
CA ALA A 174 8.27 0.33 3.34
C ALA A 174 9.61 -0.10 3.95
N GLU A 175 9.81 -1.40 4.19
CA GLU A 175 11.07 -1.96 4.69
C GLU A 175 12.22 -1.71 3.70
N GLU A 176 11.99 -1.89 2.40
CA GLU A 176 13.00 -1.60 1.38
C GLU A 176 13.35 -0.12 1.30
N GLU A 177 12.36 0.78 1.35
CA GLU A 177 12.63 2.22 1.33
C GLU A 177 13.36 2.68 2.60
N LEU A 178 12.95 2.18 3.77
CA LEU A 178 13.62 2.42 5.04
C LEU A 178 15.07 1.93 4.99
N LEU A 179 15.29 0.68 4.56
CA LEU A 179 16.63 0.11 4.41
C LEU A 179 17.47 0.92 3.43
N ALA A 180 16.92 1.34 2.29
CA ALA A 180 17.65 2.14 1.30
C ALA A 180 18.09 3.50 1.89
N ARG A 181 17.21 4.19 2.62
CA ARG A 181 17.52 5.47 3.28
C ARG A 181 18.55 5.29 4.40
N PHE A 182 18.39 4.24 5.22
CA PHE A 182 19.33 3.92 6.29
C PHE A 182 20.70 3.57 5.74
N LEU A 183 20.79 2.63 4.78
CA LEU A 183 22.05 2.24 4.15
C LEU A 183 22.76 3.43 3.52
N LYS A 184 22.04 4.31 2.80
CA LYS A 184 22.61 5.56 2.27
C LYS A 184 23.20 6.46 3.36
N THR A 185 22.66 6.41 4.57
CA THR A 185 23.11 7.22 5.73
C THR A 185 24.35 6.62 6.40
N VAL A 186 24.43 5.29 6.51
CA VAL A 186 25.54 4.60 7.18
C VAL A 186 26.64 4.12 6.23
N GLN A 187 26.43 4.25 4.93
CA GLN A 187 27.42 3.84 3.94
C GLN A 187 28.66 4.74 4.03
N PRO A 188 29.86 4.15 4.14
CA PRO A 188 31.09 4.93 4.21
C PRO A 188 31.26 5.81 2.98
N SER A 189 31.81 7.01 3.18
CA SER A 189 32.20 7.87 2.06
C SER A 189 33.28 7.19 1.23
N ARG A 190 33.45 7.62 -0.03
CA ARG A 190 34.46 7.05 -0.95
C ARG A 190 35.88 7.04 -0.38
N TRP A 191 36.19 7.97 0.52
CA TRP A 191 37.51 8.14 1.13
C TRP A 191 37.62 7.52 2.53
N SER A 192 36.53 6.96 3.04
CA SER A 192 36.53 6.35 4.37
C SER A 192 37.18 4.97 4.33
N LYS A 193 38.00 4.68 5.34
CA LYS A 193 38.68 3.39 5.53
C LYS A 193 37.99 2.51 6.57
N VAL A 194 36.86 2.98 7.10
CA VAL A 194 36.11 2.31 8.16
C VAL A 194 34.67 2.15 7.73
N LYS A 195 34.06 1.04 8.11
CA LYS A 195 32.66 0.75 7.85
C LYS A 195 31.93 0.42 9.15
N PRO A 196 30.59 0.29 9.13
CA PRO A 196 29.88 -0.24 10.28
C PRO A 196 30.44 -1.61 10.69
N GLU A 197 30.66 -1.80 11.99
CA GLU A 197 31.30 -2.99 12.53
C GLU A 197 30.53 -3.57 13.72
N LEU A 198 30.26 -4.87 13.66
CA LEU A 198 29.71 -5.64 14.77
C LEU A 198 30.85 -6.18 15.66
N LYS A 199 30.77 -5.90 16.96
CA LYS A 199 31.69 -6.44 17.96
C LYS A 199 30.91 -6.84 19.22
N LYS A 200 30.71 -8.15 19.40
CA LYS A 200 29.88 -8.74 20.48
C LYS A 200 28.44 -8.19 20.43
N ASP A 201 28.03 -7.53 21.51
CA ASP A 201 26.73 -6.90 21.75
C ASP A 201 26.66 -5.46 21.24
N LYS A 202 27.64 -5.00 20.45
CA LYS A 202 27.74 -3.60 20.02
C LYS A 202 27.94 -3.47 18.52
N ILE A 203 27.20 -2.57 17.90
CA ILE A 203 27.44 -2.12 16.51
C ILE A 203 28.01 -0.71 16.54
N THR A 204 29.09 -0.51 15.79
CA THR A 204 29.83 0.75 15.70
C THR A 204 29.60 1.36 14.32
N PHE A 205 29.14 2.60 14.25
CA PHE A 205 28.86 3.31 13.01
C PHE A 205 29.74 4.56 12.89
N PRO A 206 30.70 4.60 11.95
CA PRO A 206 31.52 5.78 11.73
C PRO A 206 30.75 6.88 10.98
N ASP A 207 31.19 8.13 11.16
CA ASP A 207 30.84 9.28 10.30
C ASP A 207 29.33 9.59 10.15
N ILE A 208 28.52 9.32 11.18
CA ILE A 208 27.07 9.59 11.15
C ILE A 208 26.76 11.04 11.54
N VAL A 209 27.43 11.53 12.59
CA VAL A 209 27.14 12.84 13.19
C VAL A 209 28.14 13.89 12.74
N SER A 210 27.65 15.09 12.45
CA SER A 210 28.45 16.29 12.22
C SER A 210 28.00 17.42 13.16
N TRP A 211 28.97 18.04 13.82
CA TRP A 211 28.76 19.08 14.82
C TRP A 211 28.75 20.47 14.21
N ASP A 212 27.93 21.37 14.75
CA ASP A 212 27.97 22.77 14.36
C ASP A 212 29.26 23.42 14.87
N SER A 213 30.07 23.93 13.94
CA SER A 213 31.39 24.49 14.27
C SER A 213 31.30 25.79 15.06
N ILE A 214 30.25 26.58 14.83
CA ILE A 214 30.06 27.88 15.47
C ILE A 214 29.63 27.63 16.92
N HIS A 215 28.63 26.78 17.17
CA HIS A 215 28.21 26.46 18.54
C HIS A 215 29.35 25.84 19.35
N LEU A 216 30.12 24.93 18.77
CA LEU A 216 31.26 24.33 19.47
C LEU A 216 32.35 25.37 19.82
N GLU A 217 32.57 26.36 18.97
CA GLU A 217 33.54 27.43 19.20
C GLU A 217 33.11 28.35 20.34
N TYR A 218 31.86 28.84 20.31
CA TYR A 218 31.36 29.87 21.22
C TYR A 218 30.78 29.32 22.53
N HIS A 219 30.10 28.18 22.49
CA HIS A 219 29.38 27.61 23.64
C HIS A 219 30.07 26.39 24.25
N ARG A 220 31.03 25.78 23.53
CA ARG A 220 31.65 24.49 23.92
C ARG A 220 30.64 23.34 24.02
N GLU A 221 29.50 23.49 23.37
CA GLU A 221 28.40 22.53 23.32
C GLU A 221 28.44 21.75 22.00
N TYR A 222 27.89 20.54 22.02
CA TYR A 222 27.86 19.64 20.86
C TYR A 222 26.50 19.68 20.18
N GLU A 223 26.22 20.74 19.44
CA GLU A 223 25.01 20.86 18.63
C GLU A 223 25.12 20.08 17.31
N PHE A 224 24.04 19.40 16.91
CA PHE A 224 23.92 18.87 15.56
C PHE A 224 23.93 19.98 14.50
N SER A 225 24.83 19.88 13.53
CA SER A 225 24.78 20.75 12.33
C SER A 225 23.45 20.65 11.57
N TYR A 226 23.16 21.67 10.76
CA TYR A 226 21.87 21.91 10.09
C TYR A 226 21.19 20.68 9.45
N ASP A 227 21.93 19.76 8.84
CA ASP A 227 21.38 18.52 8.23
C ASP A 227 21.58 17.25 9.07
N CYS A 228 22.36 17.33 10.14
CA CYS A 228 22.69 16.17 10.96
C CYS A 228 21.48 15.64 11.72
N GLY A 229 20.57 16.51 12.18
CA GLY A 229 19.35 16.09 12.84
C GLY A 229 18.53 15.09 12.01
N ARG A 230 18.33 15.39 10.71
CA ARG A 230 17.61 14.49 9.79
C ARG A 230 18.35 13.17 9.57
N LYS A 231 19.68 13.20 9.48
CA LYS A 231 20.48 11.97 9.37
C LYS A 231 20.34 11.09 10.61
N VAL A 232 20.37 11.68 11.80
CA VAL A 232 20.19 10.97 13.06
C VAL A 232 18.76 10.40 13.17
N ASP A 233 17.75 11.10 12.67
CA ASP A 233 16.39 10.57 12.59
C ASP A 233 16.30 9.31 11.71
N ILE A 234 16.84 9.36 10.48
CA ILE A 234 16.90 8.19 9.57
C ILE A 234 17.72 7.05 10.18
N PHE A 235 18.83 7.37 10.85
CA PHE A 235 19.65 6.39 11.55
C PHE A 235 18.84 5.67 12.65
N CYS A 236 18.14 6.44 13.49
CA CYS A 236 17.33 5.89 14.58
C CYS A 236 16.15 5.07 14.06
N GLU A 237 15.51 5.50 12.96
CA GLU A 237 14.47 4.74 12.26
C GLU A 237 14.98 3.35 11.85
N GLY A 238 16.17 3.28 11.24
CA GLY A 238 16.80 2.02 10.89
C GLY A 238 17.16 1.15 12.09
N ILE A 239 17.68 1.74 13.18
CA ILE A 239 17.98 0.97 14.41
C ILE A 239 16.71 0.40 15.04
N ALA A 240 15.60 1.15 15.07
CA ALA A 240 14.31 0.65 15.56
C ALA A 240 13.81 -0.55 14.74
N TYR A 241 13.92 -0.47 13.40
CA TYR A 241 13.59 -1.58 12.51
C TYR A 241 14.52 -2.79 12.71
N GLY A 242 15.83 -2.56 12.71
CA GLY A 242 16.83 -3.60 12.88
C GLY A 242 16.70 -4.34 14.21
N ALA A 243 16.49 -3.61 15.30
CA ALA A 243 16.40 -4.16 16.64
C ALA A 243 15.04 -4.82 16.90
N ASP A 244 13.94 -4.13 16.60
CA ASP A 244 12.60 -4.48 17.11
C ASP A 244 11.54 -4.67 16.02
N ASP A 245 11.90 -4.58 14.74
CA ASP A 245 10.97 -4.69 13.60
C ASP A 245 9.90 -3.57 13.54
N VAL A 246 10.30 -2.38 14.01
CA VAL A 246 9.47 -1.18 14.11
C VAL A 246 9.85 -0.17 13.02
N ILE A 247 8.90 0.17 12.13
CA ILE A 247 9.11 1.01 10.94
C ILE A 247 8.85 2.52 11.15
N ASN A 248 8.57 2.98 12.37
CA ASN A 248 8.25 4.38 12.68
C ASN A 248 9.19 5.02 13.72
N GLY A 249 10.44 4.54 13.79
CA GLY A 249 11.45 5.09 14.70
C GLY A 249 11.94 6.48 14.30
N SER A 250 12.48 7.22 15.27
CA SER A 250 13.17 8.52 15.06
C SER A 250 14.11 8.78 16.24
N SER A 251 14.83 9.91 16.27
CA SER A 251 15.67 10.24 17.44
C SER A 251 14.86 10.43 18.73
N GLY A 252 13.53 10.53 18.66
CA GLY A 252 12.66 10.59 19.84
C GLY A 252 12.71 9.33 20.71
N MET A 253 13.27 8.23 20.20
CA MET A 253 13.50 7.01 20.97
C MET A 253 14.68 7.12 21.95
N VAL A 254 15.53 8.13 21.80
CA VAL A 254 16.73 8.36 22.61
C VAL A 254 16.34 9.22 23.82
N ILE A 255 16.31 8.61 25.00
CA ILE A 255 15.81 9.25 26.22
C ILE A 255 16.77 10.34 26.66
N GLY A 256 16.28 11.58 26.72
CA GLY A 256 17.05 12.74 27.20
C GLY A 256 18.01 13.35 26.19
N LEU A 257 17.92 12.97 24.90
CA LEU A 257 18.74 13.59 23.86
C LEU A 257 18.32 15.05 23.60
N ASP A 258 19.21 15.99 23.92
CA ASP A 258 19.13 17.37 23.45
C ASP A 258 19.98 17.52 22.17
N ARG A 259 19.34 17.90 21.05
CA ARG A 259 20.02 18.07 19.76
C ARG A 259 20.94 19.30 19.73
N ARG A 260 20.76 20.25 20.65
CA ARG A 260 21.56 21.48 20.76
C ARG A 260 22.78 21.32 21.66
N ASP A 261 22.73 20.36 22.58
CA ASP A 261 23.86 20.02 23.43
C ASP A 261 23.89 18.52 23.71
N VAL A 262 24.46 17.77 22.78
CA VAL A 262 24.58 16.32 22.91
C VAL A 262 25.72 16.00 23.87
N ASP A 263 25.40 15.41 25.02
CA ASP A 263 26.39 14.79 25.90
C ASP A 263 27.10 13.62 25.17
N ILE A 264 28.36 13.81 24.82
CA ILE A 264 29.23 12.81 24.17
C ILE A 264 29.98 11.92 25.16
N THR A 265 29.82 12.15 26.47
CA THR A 265 30.53 11.43 27.53
C THR A 265 29.76 10.23 28.04
N GLU A 266 28.43 10.32 28.03
CA GLU A 266 27.53 9.29 28.58
C GLU A 266 26.88 8.40 27.50
N TRP A 267 26.22 7.34 27.96
CA TRP A 267 25.32 6.52 27.15
C TRP A 267 23.88 6.97 27.37
N TYR A 268 23.13 7.13 26.29
CA TYR A 268 21.70 7.38 26.35
C TYR A 268 20.95 6.06 26.32
N ASN A 269 19.89 5.95 27.13
CA ASN A 269 19.00 4.80 27.06
C ASN A 269 18.04 4.95 25.87
N LEU A 270 17.73 3.82 25.23
CA LEU A 270 16.75 3.71 24.18
C LEU A 270 15.43 3.17 24.75
N THR A 271 14.33 3.50 24.08
CA THR A 271 13.00 2.96 24.39
C THR A 271 12.74 1.57 23.77
N LEU A 272 13.76 0.98 23.13
CA LEU A 272 13.67 -0.30 22.43
C LEU A 272 13.95 -1.48 23.36
N SER A 273 13.51 -2.67 22.94
CA SER A 273 13.63 -3.91 23.70
C SER A 273 14.94 -4.64 23.44
N ASN A 274 15.46 -4.59 22.20
CA ASN A 274 16.69 -5.32 21.83
C ASN A 274 17.93 -4.41 21.79
N ALA A 275 17.77 -3.13 21.47
CA ALA A 275 18.83 -2.11 21.56
C ALA A 275 18.62 -1.27 22.83
N GLU A 276 19.58 -1.31 23.74
CA GLU A 276 19.42 -0.72 25.08
C GLU A 276 19.97 0.71 25.15
N GLN A 277 21.11 0.95 24.51
CA GLN A 277 21.83 2.21 24.67
C GLN A 277 22.49 2.69 23.38
N ILE A 278 22.61 4.02 23.25
CA ILE A 278 23.32 4.69 22.15
C ILE A 278 24.32 5.69 22.73
N LYS A 279 25.47 5.84 22.07
CA LYS A 279 26.49 6.82 22.45
C LYS A 279 27.03 7.57 21.24
N PHE A 280 27.12 8.88 21.37
CA PHE A 280 27.68 9.79 20.37
C PHE A 280 29.12 10.14 20.73
N TYR A 281 29.97 10.31 19.71
CA TYR A 281 31.38 10.65 19.91
C TYR A 281 31.78 11.90 19.13
N LYS A 282 32.77 12.62 19.66
CA LYS A 282 33.32 13.84 19.05
C LYS A 282 33.70 13.68 17.57
N ASN A 283 34.16 12.50 17.16
CA ASN A 283 34.55 12.22 15.78
C ASN A 283 33.38 11.84 14.85
N GLY A 284 32.14 12.02 15.27
CA GLY A 284 30.95 11.72 14.47
C GLY A 284 30.51 10.26 14.50
N ARG A 285 31.24 9.40 15.22
CA ARG A 285 30.86 8.00 15.43
C ARG A 285 29.63 7.88 16.34
N ILE A 286 28.81 6.88 16.08
CA ILE A 286 27.77 6.39 16.98
C ILE A 286 28.07 4.93 17.35
N ASP A 287 27.95 4.59 18.62
CA ASP A 287 27.89 3.19 19.06
C ASP A 287 26.48 2.87 19.55
N VAL A 288 25.97 1.68 19.20
CA VAL A 288 24.70 1.15 19.72
C VAL A 288 24.99 -0.16 20.45
N ARG A 289 24.56 -0.26 21.72
CA ARG A 289 24.64 -1.47 22.54
C ARG A 289 23.30 -2.18 22.59
N PHE A 290 23.36 -3.49 22.45
CA PHE A 290 22.22 -4.39 22.48
C PHE A 290 22.24 -5.21 23.76
N LYS A 291 21.08 -5.76 24.15
CA LYS A 291 20.94 -6.58 25.36
C LYS A 291 21.84 -7.81 25.37
N ASP A 292 22.16 -8.35 24.18
CA ASP A 292 23.03 -9.49 23.99
C ASP A 292 23.61 -9.51 22.55
N SER A 293 24.61 -10.38 22.33
CA SER A 293 25.25 -10.53 21.01
C SER A 293 24.30 -11.03 19.93
N GLN A 294 23.27 -11.81 20.29
CA GLN A 294 22.32 -12.37 19.31
C GLN A 294 21.42 -11.27 18.73
N ALA A 295 20.93 -10.37 19.59
CA ALA A 295 20.17 -9.18 19.21
C ALA A 295 21.00 -8.27 18.30
N ALA A 296 22.27 -8.04 18.63
CA ALA A 296 23.18 -7.26 17.79
C ALA A 296 23.40 -7.92 16.41
N GLU A 297 23.63 -9.23 16.37
CA GLU A 297 23.84 -9.97 15.11
C GLU A 297 22.57 -9.98 14.23
N ASN A 298 21.40 -10.18 14.84
CA ASN A 298 20.12 -10.13 14.14
C ASN A 298 19.86 -8.74 13.53
N CYS A 299 20.11 -7.68 14.31
CA CYS A 299 19.99 -6.31 13.84
C CYS A 299 20.97 -6.02 12.69
N TYR A 300 22.23 -6.44 12.84
CA TYR A 300 23.28 -6.25 11.85
C TYR A 300 22.92 -6.87 10.49
N ARG A 301 22.40 -8.11 10.50
CA ARG A 301 21.93 -8.80 9.29
C ARG A 301 20.65 -8.20 8.72
N ARG A 302 19.66 -7.88 9.57
CA ARG A 302 18.38 -7.29 9.11
C ARG A 302 18.61 -5.95 8.40
N LEU A 303 19.58 -5.17 8.89
CA LEU A 303 19.99 -3.91 8.29
C LEU A 303 20.94 -4.05 7.10
N ARG A 304 21.28 -5.29 6.70
CA ARG A 304 22.20 -5.61 5.59
C ARG A 304 23.57 -4.93 5.73
N LEU A 305 24.04 -4.75 6.96
CA LEU A 305 25.32 -4.12 7.23
C LEU A 305 26.51 -5.01 6.84
N ASP A 306 26.31 -6.32 6.79
CA ASP A 306 27.26 -7.30 6.28
C ASP A 306 27.52 -7.16 4.77
N GLU A 307 26.56 -6.62 4.02
CA GLU A 307 26.67 -6.38 2.58
C GLU A 307 27.51 -5.12 2.25
N ILE A 308 27.77 -4.26 3.23
CA ILE A 308 28.56 -3.03 3.03
C ILE A 308 30.03 -3.39 2.81
N THR A 309 30.55 -3.05 1.64
CA THR A 309 31.97 -3.15 1.29
C THR A 309 32.62 -1.77 1.22
N LEU A 310 33.89 -1.71 1.59
CA LEU A 310 34.73 -0.54 1.30
C LEU A 310 35.13 -0.61 -0.18
N ARG A 311 35.15 0.53 -0.87
CA ARG A 311 35.69 0.57 -2.23
C ARG A 311 37.20 0.46 -2.13
N GLU A 312 37.77 -0.56 -2.78
CA GLU A 312 39.21 -0.66 -3.01
C GLU A 312 39.63 0.48 -3.96
N GLU A 313 40.82 1.06 -3.73
CA GLU A 313 41.36 2.23 -4.45
C GLU A 313 41.50 2.00 -5.96
#